data_AF-F8Q9X5-F1
#
_entry.id   AF-F8Q9X5-F1
#
_cell.length_a   1.000
_cell.length_b   1.000
_cell.length_c   1.000
_cell.angle_alpha   90.00
_cell.angle_beta   90.00
_cell.angle_gamma   90.00
#
_symmetry.space_group_name_H-M   'P 1'
#
loop_
_entity.id
_entity.type
_entity.pdbx_description
1 polymer ?
#
loop_
_entity_poly.entity_id
_entity_poly.type
_entity_poly.pdbx_seq_one_letter_code
_entity_poly.pdbx_strand_id
1 'polypeptide(L)'
;MLLPSFHTLGIICSLYLPLITLRSVSVYAPTSYNDPKAIPVIPTSENILEGVQRTNCNALMAVPAFIELWALSPSAIEILKSLRFLASSGGPLSEKVGNALASVGVPLVNVYGGTECGGLNSMFRRKDEVCDWVWINLSPRVMFRWVPQGEGLYECQILVSDVHFGCIYEIDRSIYSKVKCIEFQ
;
A
#
# COMPACT_ATOMS: atom_id res chain seq x y z
N MET A 1 2.73 13.57 3.16
CA MET A 1 2.18 12.31 3.69
C MET A 1 0.67 12.43 3.64
N LEU A 2 0.01 11.62 2.82
CA LEU A 2 -1.41 11.76 2.49
C LEU A 2 -2.36 10.83 3.26
N LEU A 3 -1.79 9.91 4.05
CA LEU A 3 -2.51 8.84 4.73
C LEU A 3 -2.56 9.14 6.22
N PRO A 4 -3.73 9.06 6.89
CA PRO A 4 -3.81 9.37 8.31
C PRO A 4 -2.94 8.42 9.16
N SER A 5 -2.16 8.96 10.10
CA SER A 5 -1.23 8.16 10.93
C SER A 5 -1.89 7.08 11.78
N PHE A 6 -3.20 7.19 12.05
CA PHE A 6 -3.96 6.20 12.80
C PHE A 6 -4.37 4.97 11.97
N HIS A 7 -4.17 4.99 10.65
CA HIS A 7 -4.34 3.81 9.79
C HIS A 7 -3.01 3.07 9.61
N THR A 8 -3.09 1.74 9.47
CA THR A 8 -1.93 0.85 9.23
C THR A 8 -1.03 1.33 8.10
N LEU A 9 -1.60 1.75 6.97
CA LEU A 9 -0.82 2.27 5.85
C LEU A 9 -0.11 3.60 6.21
N GLY A 10 -0.78 4.46 6.99
CA GLY A 10 -0.23 5.73 7.45
C GLY A 10 0.96 5.55 8.39
N ILE A 11 0.84 4.67 9.40
CA ILE A 11 1.95 4.38 10.33
C ILE A 11 3.11 3.66 9.63
N ILE A 12 2.83 2.72 8.71
CA ILE A 12 3.86 2.05 7.92
C ILE A 12 4.64 3.05 7.08
N CYS A 13 3.94 3.94 6.35
CA CYS A 13 4.58 4.90 5.46
C CYS A 13 5.35 5.99 6.20
N SER A 14 4.77 6.53 7.27
CA SER A 14 5.33 7.70 7.96
C SER A 14 6.38 7.36 9.02
N LEU A 15 6.35 6.14 9.57
CA LEU A 15 7.21 5.76 10.70
C LEU A 15 8.04 4.50 10.40
N TYR A 16 7.42 3.36 10.09
CA TYR A 16 8.18 2.11 10.01
C TYR A 16 9.11 2.03 8.78
N LEU A 17 8.60 2.37 7.58
CA LEU A 17 9.41 2.37 6.36
C LEU A 17 10.66 3.27 6.45
N PRO A 18 10.57 4.56 6.86
CA PRO A 18 11.77 5.39 6.96
C PRO A 18 12.78 4.85 8.00
N LEU A 19 12.31 4.29 9.11
CA LEU A 19 13.18 3.70 10.13
C LEU A 19 13.92 2.44 9.63
N ILE A 20 13.20 1.54 8.95
CA ILE A 20 13.77 0.26 8.48
C ILE A 20 14.66 0.46 7.25
N THR A 21 14.29 1.38 6.35
CA THR A 21 14.98 1.55 5.06
C THR A 21 16.01 2.68 5.07
N LEU A 22 16.08 3.47 6.16
CA LEU A 22 16.89 4.68 6.27
C LEU A 22 16.62 5.67 5.12
N ARG A 23 15.35 5.77 4.70
CA ARG A 23 14.88 6.69 3.67
C ARG A 23 14.10 7.83 4.29
N SER A 24 14.17 9.00 3.68
CA SER A 24 13.35 10.14 4.07
C SER A 24 11.90 9.94 3.62
N VAL A 25 10.96 10.38 4.45
CA VAL A 25 9.55 10.50 4.11
C VAL A 25 9.15 11.96 4.12
N SER A 26 8.30 12.36 3.17
CA SER A 26 7.75 13.72 3.13
C SER A 26 6.46 13.79 3.93
N VAL A 27 6.42 14.66 4.95
CA VAL A 27 5.26 14.94 5.78
C VAL A 27 4.84 16.40 5.62
N TYR A 28 3.56 16.71 5.82
CA TYR A 28 3.13 18.11 5.89
C TYR A 28 3.70 18.76 7.14
N ALA A 29 4.00 20.06 7.07
CA ALA A 29 4.51 20.81 8.21
C ALA A 29 3.49 20.78 9.37
N PRO A 30 3.92 20.52 10.61
CA PRO A 30 3.05 20.62 11.77
C PRO A 30 2.49 22.05 11.90
N THR A 31 1.17 22.18 11.88
CA THR A 31 0.50 23.48 12.08
C THR A 31 0.40 23.86 13.55
N SER A 32 0.54 22.88 14.44
CA SER A 32 0.37 23.03 15.88
C SER A 32 1.53 23.73 16.62
N TYR A 33 2.64 24.04 15.94
CA TYR A 33 3.81 24.64 16.59
C TYR A 33 3.51 26.02 17.19
N ASN A 34 2.75 26.86 16.45
CA ASN A 34 2.37 28.20 16.91
C ASN A 34 0.96 28.26 17.52
N ASP A 35 0.06 27.35 17.11
CA ASP A 35 -1.31 27.27 17.61
C ASP A 35 -1.71 25.81 17.81
N PRO A 36 -1.76 25.30 19.06
CA PRO A 36 -2.15 23.92 19.35
C PRO A 36 -3.54 23.50 18.84
N LYS A 37 -4.42 24.45 18.49
CA LYS A 37 -5.75 24.20 17.93
C LYS A 37 -5.79 24.24 16.41
N ALA A 38 -4.69 24.58 15.75
CA ALA A 38 -4.63 24.63 14.31
C ALA A 38 -4.90 23.25 13.71
N ILE A 39 -5.75 23.22 12.68
CA ILE A 39 -6.09 21.99 11.98
C ILE A 39 -4.86 21.53 11.16
N PRO A 40 -4.52 20.24 11.14
CA PRO A 40 -3.49 19.71 10.24
C PRO A 40 -3.83 20.00 8.77
N VAL A 41 -2.80 20.04 7.92
CA VAL A 41 -3.00 20.14 6.47
C VAL A 41 -3.83 18.94 5.99
N ILE A 42 -4.97 19.22 5.35
CA ILE A 42 -5.82 18.19 4.75
C ILE A 42 -5.19 17.79 3.40
N PRO A 43 -4.86 16.51 3.17
CA PRO A 43 -4.37 16.06 1.88
C PRO A 43 -5.43 16.23 0.79
N THR A 44 -5.08 16.86 -0.32
CA THR A 44 -5.90 16.97 -1.53
C THR A 44 -5.15 16.39 -2.71
N SER A 45 -5.87 16.07 -3.79
CA SER A 45 -5.25 15.57 -5.03
C SER A 45 -4.09 16.47 -5.49
N GLU A 46 -4.28 17.80 -5.40
CA GLU A 46 -3.36 18.81 -5.89
C GLU A 46 -2.15 18.97 -4.96
N ASN A 47 -2.38 19.15 -3.65
CA ASN A 47 -1.29 19.41 -2.71
C ASN A 47 -0.40 18.18 -2.48
N ILE A 48 -0.92 16.97 -2.74
CA ILE A 48 -0.14 15.74 -2.73
C ILE A 48 0.87 15.78 -3.88
N LEU A 49 0.41 16.06 -5.11
CA LEU A 49 1.27 16.11 -6.29
C LEU A 49 2.27 17.28 -6.23
N GLU A 50 1.85 18.44 -5.73
CA GLU A 50 2.76 19.56 -5.44
C GLU A 50 3.85 19.11 -4.46
N GLY A 51 3.45 18.41 -3.39
CA GLY A 51 4.38 17.83 -2.41
C GLY A 51 5.39 16.89 -3.07
N VAL A 52 4.94 15.98 -3.93
CA VAL A 52 5.80 15.05 -4.67
C VAL A 52 6.87 15.78 -5.47
N GLN A 53 6.48 16.83 -6.21
CA GLN A 53 7.41 17.62 -7.01
C GLN A 53 8.38 18.41 -6.13
N ARG A 54 7.90 19.07 -5.07
CA ARG A 54 8.73 19.90 -4.18
C ARG A 54 9.78 19.12 -3.42
N THR A 55 9.48 17.88 -3.05
CA THR A 55 10.38 17.04 -2.26
C THR A 55 11.17 16.05 -3.12
N ASN A 56 10.93 16.02 -4.43
CA ASN A 56 11.45 15.00 -5.34
C ASN A 56 11.16 13.57 -4.86
N CYS A 57 9.97 13.36 -4.28
CA CYS A 57 9.54 12.02 -3.92
C CYS A 57 9.44 11.15 -5.17
N ASN A 58 10.05 9.97 -5.11
CA ASN A 58 10.03 9.00 -6.20
C ASN A 58 9.18 7.76 -5.90
N ALA A 59 8.42 7.77 -4.80
CA ALA A 59 7.51 6.69 -4.44
C ALA A 59 6.28 7.28 -3.77
N LEU A 60 5.11 6.74 -4.11
CA LEU A 60 3.84 7.21 -3.58
C LEU A 60 2.95 6.01 -3.24
N MET A 61 2.34 6.03 -2.07
CA MET A 61 1.29 5.07 -1.67
C MET A 61 -0.01 5.84 -1.51
N ALA A 62 -1.04 5.46 -2.25
CA ALA A 62 -2.31 6.18 -2.32
C ALA A 62 -3.50 5.22 -2.28
N VAL A 63 -4.63 5.73 -1.80
CA VAL A 63 -5.92 5.02 -1.91
C VAL A 63 -6.49 5.16 -3.33
N PRO A 64 -7.28 4.19 -3.81
CA PRO A 64 -7.83 4.20 -5.17
C PRO A 64 -8.48 5.53 -5.58
N ALA A 65 -9.24 6.16 -4.68
CA ALA A 65 -9.92 7.42 -4.96
C ALA A 65 -9.00 8.54 -5.46
N PHE A 66 -7.79 8.68 -4.90
CA PHE A 66 -6.83 9.68 -5.40
C PHE A 66 -6.26 9.29 -6.76
N ILE A 67 -5.96 8.00 -6.96
CA ILE A 67 -5.42 7.50 -8.23
C ILE A 67 -6.44 7.69 -9.36
N GLU A 68 -7.72 7.40 -9.10
CA GLU A 68 -8.82 7.62 -10.04
C GLU A 68 -8.98 9.10 -10.39
N LEU A 69 -8.85 10.01 -9.42
CA LEU A 69 -8.86 11.45 -9.68
C LEU A 69 -7.64 11.89 -10.52
N TRP A 70 -6.44 11.41 -10.19
CA TRP A 70 -5.22 11.74 -10.94
C TRP A 70 -5.23 11.21 -12.37
N ALA A 71 -5.89 10.07 -12.61
CA ALA A 71 -6.03 9.50 -13.94
C ALA A 71 -6.84 10.40 -14.91
N LEU A 72 -7.61 11.35 -14.39
CA LEU A 72 -8.35 12.32 -15.19
C LEU A 72 -7.49 13.50 -15.67
N SER A 73 -6.27 13.65 -15.14
CA SER A 73 -5.41 14.80 -15.40
C SER A 73 -4.12 14.38 -16.13
N PRO A 74 -3.90 14.82 -17.38
CA PRO A 74 -2.66 14.54 -18.10
C PRO A 74 -1.41 15.04 -17.37
N SER A 75 -1.48 16.19 -16.70
CA SER A 75 -0.34 16.73 -15.94
C SER A 75 -0.03 15.88 -14.71
N ALA A 76 -1.05 15.34 -14.03
CA ALA A 76 -0.84 14.41 -12.94
C ALA A 76 -0.19 13.11 -13.43
N ILE A 77 -0.65 12.56 -14.56
CA ILE A 77 -0.08 11.34 -15.16
C ILE A 77 1.43 11.50 -15.44
N GLU A 78 1.88 12.65 -15.95
CA GLU A 78 3.31 12.88 -16.16
C GLU A 78 4.11 12.89 -14.85
N ILE A 79 3.54 13.42 -13.76
CA ILE A 79 4.16 13.30 -12.43
C ILE A 79 4.20 11.84 -11.99
N LEU A 80 3.11 11.08 -12.15
CA LEU A 80 3.04 9.67 -11.75
C LEU A 80 4.03 8.79 -12.53
N LYS A 81 4.27 9.07 -13.81
CA LYS A 81 5.27 8.38 -14.65
C LYS A 81 6.70 8.58 -14.16
N SER A 82 6.98 9.67 -13.45
CA SER A 82 8.32 9.95 -12.89
C SER A 82 8.64 9.13 -11.64
N LEU A 83 7.62 8.54 -11.00
CA LEU A 83 7.78 7.73 -9.82
C LEU A 83 8.52 6.42 -10.15
N ARG A 84 9.20 5.85 -9.15
CA ARG A 84 9.72 4.49 -9.17
C ARG A 84 8.61 3.46 -9.00
N PHE A 85 7.60 3.78 -8.19
CA PHE A 85 6.35 3.03 -8.09
C PHE A 85 5.22 3.93 -7.54
N LEU A 86 4.01 3.69 -8.01
CA LEU A 86 2.75 4.18 -7.44
C LEU A 86 2.00 2.97 -6.86
N ALA A 87 1.84 2.94 -5.55
CA ALA A 87 1.15 1.85 -4.88
C ALA A 87 -0.31 2.22 -4.59
N SER A 88 -1.24 1.38 -5.06
CA SER A 88 -2.64 1.42 -4.69
C SER A 88 -2.91 0.50 -3.50
N SER A 89 -3.62 0.96 -2.47
CA SER A 89 -3.97 0.15 -1.31
C SER A 89 -5.21 0.67 -0.57
N GLY A 90 -5.77 -0.13 0.33
CA GLY A 90 -6.96 0.22 1.13
C GLY A 90 -8.30 -0.02 0.43
N GLY A 91 -8.28 -0.51 -0.80
CA GLY A 91 -9.47 -0.91 -1.56
C GLY A 91 -9.11 -1.33 -2.99
N PRO A 92 -10.06 -1.91 -3.74
CA PRO A 92 -9.85 -2.24 -5.14
C PRO A 92 -9.76 -0.98 -5.99
N LEU A 93 -8.77 -0.93 -6.89
CA LEU A 93 -8.69 0.08 -7.94
C LEU A 93 -9.45 -0.42 -9.17
N SER A 94 -10.21 0.46 -9.83
CA SER A 94 -10.88 0.13 -11.09
C SER A 94 -9.90 -0.44 -12.12
N GLU A 95 -10.18 -1.64 -12.65
CA GLU A 95 -9.35 -2.26 -13.69
C GLU A 95 -9.20 -1.36 -14.91
N LYS A 96 -10.27 -0.66 -15.30
CA LYS A 96 -10.25 0.30 -16.41
C LYS A 96 -9.22 1.40 -16.16
N VAL A 97 -9.20 1.98 -14.95
CA VAL A 97 -8.29 3.05 -14.58
C VAL A 97 -6.85 2.53 -14.49
N GLY A 98 -6.64 1.42 -13.79
CA GLY A 98 -5.31 0.85 -13.65
C GLY A 98 -4.70 0.41 -14.98
N ASN A 99 -5.49 -0.20 -15.87
CA ASN A 99 -5.03 -0.57 -17.22
C ASN A 99 -4.68 0.67 -18.06
N ALA A 100 -5.48 1.73 -17.99
CA ALA A 100 -5.17 2.99 -18.68
C ALA A 100 -3.84 3.59 -18.19
N LEU A 101 -3.63 3.68 -16.87
CA LEU A 101 -2.39 4.19 -16.29
C LEU A 101 -1.17 3.31 -16.63
N ALA A 102 -1.32 1.99 -16.52
CA ALA A 102 -0.26 1.04 -16.86
C ALA A 102 0.13 1.13 -18.35
N SER A 103 -0.85 1.28 -19.26
CA SER A 103 -0.62 1.39 -20.70
C SER A 103 0.23 2.60 -21.11
N VAL A 104 0.22 3.66 -20.30
CA VAL A 104 1.03 4.88 -20.52
C VAL A 104 2.31 4.89 -19.69
N GLY A 105 2.65 3.76 -19.06
CA GLY A 105 3.90 3.52 -18.36
C GLY A 105 3.95 4.01 -16.91
N VAL A 106 2.81 4.29 -16.27
CA VAL A 106 2.79 4.54 -14.82
C VAL A 106 3.16 3.23 -14.10
N PRO A 107 4.17 3.24 -13.20
CA PRO A 107 4.62 2.02 -12.51
C PRO A 107 3.70 1.67 -11.34
N LEU A 108 2.47 1.28 -11.69
CA LEU A 108 1.41 0.95 -10.74
C LEU A 108 1.65 -0.43 -10.10
N VAL A 109 1.47 -0.50 -8.77
CA VAL A 109 1.49 -1.75 -8.01
C VAL A 109 0.28 -1.81 -7.09
N ASN A 110 -0.41 -2.95 -7.05
CA ASN A 110 -1.48 -3.18 -6.08
C ASN A 110 -0.93 -3.81 -4.79
N VAL A 111 -1.34 -3.25 -3.66
CA VAL A 111 -0.90 -3.69 -2.32
C VAL A 111 -2.03 -4.39 -1.62
N TYR A 112 -1.77 -5.65 -1.24
CA TYR A 112 -2.68 -6.46 -0.45
C TYR A 112 -2.15 -6.64 0.96
N GLY A 113 -3.06 -6.51 1.92
CA GLY A 113 -2.74 -6.51 3.33
C GLY A 113 -3.89 -5.98 4.16
N GLY A 114 -3.74 -6.09 5.48
CA GLY A 114 -4.73 -5.67 6.46
C GLY A 114 -4.04 -5.05 7.68
N THR A 115 -4.84 -4.63 8.66
CA THR A 115 -4.30 -4.12 9.93
C THR A 115 -3.72 -5.26 10.77
N GLU A 116 -4.26 -6.45 10.60
CA GLU A 116 -3.95 -7.69 11.30
C GLU A 116 -2.61 -8.29 10.83
N CYS A 117 -2.27 -8.13 9.54
CA CYS A 117 -1.08 -8.73 8.93
C CYS A 117 -0.10 -7.70 8.33
N GLY A 118 -0.44 -6.42 8.26
CA GLY A 118 0.35 -5.42 7.54
C GLY A 118 0.34 -5.64 6.03
N GLY A 119 1.38 -5.15 5.33
CA GLY A 119 1.52 -5.34 3.88
C GLY A 119 2.17 -6.68 3.53
N LEU A 120 1.58 -7.41 2.59
CA LEU A 120 1.97 -8.79 2.26
C LEU A 120 2.79 -8.91 0.96
N ASN A 121 2.74 -7.90 0.10
CA ASN A 121 3.32 -7.96 -1.24
C ASN A 121 4.73 -7.38 -1.34
N SER A 122 5.44 -7.78 -2.39
CA SER A 122 6.63 -7.10 -2.87
C SER A 122 6.24 -5.82 -3.62
N MET A 123 6.90 -4.71 -3.32
CA MET A 123 6.59 -3.39 -3.89
C MET A 123 7.27 -3.13 -5.23
N PHE A 124 8.29 -3.91 -5.57
CA PHE A 124 9.08 -3.72 -6.79
C PHE A 124 8.68 -4.76 -7.83
N ARG A 125 8.29 -4.26 -9.00
CA ARG A 125 8.07 -5.04 -10.21
C ARG A 125 9.19 -4.75 -11.20
N ARG A 126 9.47 -5.70 -12.09
CA ARG A 126 10.31 -5.42 -13.25
C ARG A 126 9.55 -4.50 -14.22
N LYS A 127 10.27 -3.75 -15.05
CA LYS A 127 9.64 -2.77 -15.97
C LYS A 127 8.73 -3.45 -17.00
N ASP A 128 9.00 -4.69 -17.36
CA ASP A 128 8.18 -5.54 -18.23
C ASP A 128 6.87 -5.99 -17.58
N GLU A 129 6.71 -5.86 -16.27
CA GLU A 129 5.54 -6.34 -15.51
C GLU A 129 4.55 -5.22 -15.17
N VAL A 130 4.69 -4.02 -15.74
CA VAL A 130 3.81 -2.86 -15.44
C VAL A 130 2.35 -3.16 -15.79
N CYS A 131 2.10 -3.91 -16.87
CA CYS A 131 0.75 -4.32 -17.25
C CYS A 131 0.14 -5.37 -16.30
N ASP A 132 0.95 -6.02 -15.45
CA ASP A 132 0.51 -7.00 -14.46
C ASP A 132 0.18 -6.37 -13.11
N TRP A 133 -0.07 -5.05 -13.09
CA TRP A 133 -0.31 -4.25 -11.88
C TRP A 133 -1.43 -4.81 -10.99
N VAL A 134 -2.45 -5.44 -11.60
CA VAL A 134 -3.63 -5.98 -10.92
C VAL A 134 -3.29 -7.19 -10.05
N TRP A 135 -2.29 -7.97 -10.48
CA TRP A 135 -1.85 -9.15 -9.76
C TRP A 135 -1.08 -8.76 -8.51
N ILE A 136 -1.11 -9.61 -7.50
CA ILE A 136 -0.37 -9.41 -6.25
C ILE A 136 0.81 -10.36 -6.25
N ASN A 137 2.02 -9.82 -6.10
CA ASN A 137 3.21 -10.62 -5.89
C ASN A 137 3.50 -10.69 -4.40
N LEU A 138 3.09 -11.78 -3.74
CA LEU A 138 3.33 -11.97 -2.30
C LEU A 138 4.83 -12.05 -2.02
N SER A 139 5.26 -11.42 -0.93
CA SER A 139 6.66 -11.48 -0.50
C SER A 139 7.04 -12.92 -0.17
N PRO A 140 8.25 -13.40 -0.53
CA PRO A 140 8.72 -14.74 -0.16
C PRO A 140 8.89 -14.90 1.36
N ARG A 141 8.79 -13.81 2.13
CA ARG A 141 8.81 -13.80 3.60
C ARG A 141 7.43 -14.04 4.22
N VAL A 142 6.36 -13.97 3.42
CA VAL A 142 5.00 -14.23 3.88
C VAL A 142 4.73 -15.71 3.69
N MET A 143 4.44 -16.39 4.79
CA MET A 143 3.89 -17.74 4.74
C MET A 143 2.36 -17.64 4.62
N PHE A 144 1.78 -18.33 3.64
CA PHE A 144 0.34 -18.34 3.42
C PHE A 144 -0.10 -19.70 2.88
N ARG A 145 -1.39 -19.99 3.01
CA ARG A 145 -2.04 -21.13 2.36
C ARG A 145 -3.39 -20.73 1.79
N TRP A 146 -3.80 -21.41 0.72
CA TRP A 146 -5.13 -21.27 0.14
C TRP A 146 -6.00 -22.41 0.66
N VAL A 147 -7.05 -22.07 1.41
CA VAL A 147 -8.02 -23.04 1.92
C VAL A 147 -9.23 -23.06 0.99
N PRO A 148 -9.61 -24.19 0.38
CA PRO A 148 -10.79 -24.26 -0.49
C PRO A 148 -12.06 -23.91 0.27
N GLN A 149 -12.87 -23.01 -0.29
CA GLN A 149 -14.18 -22.62 0.25
C GLN A 149 -15.36 -23.16 -0.57
N GLY A 150 -15.06 -23.92 -1.65
CA GLY A 150 -16.06 -24.38 -2.62
C GLY A 150 -16.14 -23.46 -3.85
N GLU A 151 -16.76 -23.93 -4.93
CA GLU A 151 -17.02 -23.15 -6.17
C GLU A 151 -15.76 -22.50 -6.81
N GLY A 152 -14.59 -23.10 -6.61
CA GLY A 152 -13.32 -22.55 -7.10
C GLY A 152 -12.81 -21.33 -6.32
N LEU A 153 -13.45 -21.00 -5.19
CA LEU A 153 -13.02 -19.97 -4.27
C LEU A 153 -12.06 -20.54 -3.22
N TYR A 154 -11.14 -19.68 -2.80
CA TYR A 154 -10.14 -20.00 -1.80
C TYR A 154 -10.01 -18.84 -0.82
N GLU A 155 -9.89 -19.18 0.45
CA GLU A 155 -9.53 -18.24 1.49
C GLU A 155 -8.00 -18.15 1.60
N CYS A 156 -7.46 -16.93 1.62
CA CYS A 156 -6.05 -16.70 1.88
C CYS A 156 -5.79 -16.65 3.38
N GLN A 157 -5.16 -17.68 3.91
CA GLN A 157 -4.79 -17.72 5.32
C GLN A 157 -3.32 -17.34 5.49
N ILE A 158 -3.07 -16.26 6.23
CA ILE A 158 -1.71 -15.80 6.54
C ILE A 158 -1.20 -16.53 7.77
N LEU A 159 0.02 -17.07 7.66
CA LEU A 159 0.62 -17.95 8.64
C LEU A 159 1.68 -17.22 9.44
N VAL A 160 1.64 -17.39 10.76
CA VAL A 160 2.68 -16.89 11.65
C VAL A 160 3.99 -17.64 11.39
N SER A 161 5.07 -16.89 11.29
CA SER A 161 6.43 -17.40 11.12
C SER A 161 7.41 -16.58 11.95
N ASP A 162 8.66 -17.04 12.03
CA ASP A 162 9.73 -16.32 12.75
C ASP A 162 9.99 -14.91 12.19
N VAL A 163 9.55 -14.63 10.96
CA VAL A 163 9.77 -13.35 10.25
C VAL A 163 8.49 -12.54 10.04
N HIS A 164 7.32 -13.13 10.34
CA HIS A 164 6.02 -12.48 10.17
C HIS A 164 5.07 -12.88 11.30
N PHE A 165 4.86 -11.96 12.23
CA PHE A 165 3.89 -12.08 13.31
C PHE A 165 2.76 -11.08 13.07
N GLY A 166 1.52 -11.59 12.98
CA GLY A 166 0.33 -10.75 12.91
C GLY A 166 -0.05 -10.14 14.26
N CYS A 167 -0.81 -9.06 14.20
CA CYS A 167 -1.38 -8.37 15.37
C CYS A 167 -2.51 -9.17 16.02
N ILE A 168 -3.23 -9.98 15.24
CA ILE A 168 -4.30 -10.88 15.68
C ILE A 168 -4.02 -12.24 15.06
N TYR A 169 -4.09 -13.30 15.85
CA TYR A 169 -3.97 -14.68 15.37
C TYR A 169 -4.90 -15.59 16.16
N GLU A 170 -5.54 -16.51 15.45
CA GLU A 170 -6.36 -17.53 16.08
C GLU A 170 -5.48 -18.71 16.53
N ILE A 171 -5.78 -19.25 17.72
CA ILE A 171 -5.10 -20.42 18.27
C ILE A 171 -5.90 -21.65 17.87
N ASP A 172 -5.72 -22.14 16.65
CA ASP A 172 -6.17 -23.50 16.32
C ASP A 172 -5.27 -24.51 17.06
N ARG A 173 -5.82 -25.09 18.13
CA ARG A 173 -5.16 -26.12 18.95
C ARG A 173 -5.09 -27.49 18.26
N SER A 174 -5.66 -27.68 17.09
CA SER A 174 -5.51 -28.93 16.32
C SER A 174 -4.22 -28.97 15.50
N ILE A 175 -3.58 -27.81 15.26
CA ILE A 175 -2.38 -27.65 14.45
C ILE A 175 -1.13 -27.48 15.35
N TYR A 176 -0.95 -28.37 16.33
CA TYR A 176 0.32 -28.48 17.07
C TYR A 176 1.42 -29.14 16.21
N SER A 177 1.69 -28.55 15.04
CA SER A 177 3.00 -28.63 14.38
C SER A 177 3.24 -27.36 13.57
N LYS A 178 3.62 -26.29 14.28
CA LYS A 178 4.35 -25.10 13.78
C LYS A 178 3.62 -24.08 12.88
N VAL A 179 2.30 -23.96 12.87
CA VAL A 179 1.64 -22.91 12.08
C VAL A 179 0.41 -22.34 12.79
N LYS A 180 0.34 -21.00 12.97
CA LYS A 180 -0.80 -20.26 13.56
C LYS A 180 -1.40 -19.32 12.51
N CYS A 181 -2.72 -19.10 12.51
CA CYS A 181 -3.48 -18.53 11.38
C CYS A 181 -4.04 -17.12 11.66
N ILE A 182 -4.25 -16.33 10.60
CA ILE A 182 -5.01 -15.09 10.58
C ILE A 182 -6.10 -15.23 9.50
N GLU A 183 -7.38 -15.13 9.88
CA GLU A 183 -8.52 -15.16 8.96
C GLU A 183 -8.91 -13.75 8.52
N PHE A 184 -9.28 -13.59 7.25
CA PHE A 184 -9.90 -12.37 6.71
C PHE A 184 -11.35 -12.70 6.36
N GLN A 185 -12.31 -12.15 7.11
CA GLN A 185 -13.75 -12.23 6.82
C GLN A 185 -14.17 -11.26 5.72
#